data_AF-A0A6Q2ZCB1-F1
#
_entry.id   AF-A0A6Q2ZCB1-F1
#
_cell.length_a   1.000
_cell.length_b   1.000
_cell.length_c   1.000
_cell.angle_alpha   90.00
_cell.angle_beta   90.00
_cell.angle_gamma   90.00
#
_symmetry.space_group_name_H-M   'P 1'
#
loop_
_entity.id
_entity.type
_entity.pdbx_description
1 polymer ?
#
loop_
_entity_poly.entity_id
_entity_poly.type
_entity_poly.pdbx_seq_one_letter_code
_entity_poly.pdbx_strand_id
1 'polypeptide(L)'
;MANKEPSSFLANLRDLAGRMSGAGGKGAGIGLKLLIGAGALAYGVKEATFTVDGGQRAIIFNRIGGMQMDTVLSEGLHFRIPWIQYPIIYDIRARPRKIASLTGSKDLQMINIGLRVLSRPVASNLPAMYQQLGKDYDERVLPSIVNEVLKSVVAKFNASQLITQRAQVSLLIRRELFERAKDFNIILDDVAITELSFSREYTAAVEAKQVAQQEAQRAQFYVEKAKQDQRHKIIQAEGEAEAAKMLGQAVTKNPGYLKLRRIRAAQAIAKTVATSQNKVYLSADNLVLNLQDESFNRYVDNLLSFNTSYAY
;
A
#
# COMPACT_ATOMS: atom_id res chain seq x y z
N MET A 1 46.23 10.16 -35.70
CA MET A 1 47.21 10.99 -34.97
C MET A 1 46.84 10.89 -33.48
N ALA A 2 47.67 10.48 -32.53
CA ALA A 2 49.09 10.20 -32.51
C ALA A 2 49.35 9.13 -31.44
N ASN A 3 50.11 8.11 -31.82
CA ASN A 3 50.71 7.11 -30.97
C ASN A 3 51.78 7.86 -30.11
N LYS A 4 51.60 7.97 -28.79
CA LYS A 4 52.64 8.50 -27.89
C LYS A 4 53.14 7.36 -27.02
N GLU A 5 54.36 6.96 -27.36
CA GLU A 5 55.10 5.80 -26.91
C GLU A 5 55.35 5.74 -25.40
N PRO A 6 55.46 4.53 -24.81
CA PRO A 6 55.99 4.32 -23.45
C PRO A 6 57.51 4.61 -23.32
N SER A 7 58.15 5.06 -24.40
CA SER A 7 59.60 5.32 -24.48
C SER A 7 60.04 6.52 -23.65
N SER A 8 59.19 7.52 -23.43
CA SER A 8 59.55 8.75 -22.69
C SER A 8 59.77 8.53 -21.19
N PHE A 9 59.01 7.62 -20.56
CA PHE A 9 59.16 7.30 -19.13
C PHE A 9 60.39 6.43 -18.87
N LEU A 10 60.65 5.47 -19.76
CA LEU A 10 61.86 4.64 -19.73
C LEU A 10 63.12 5.45 -20.07
N ALA A 11 63.02 6.42 -20.97
CA ALA A 11 64.09 7.37 -21.25
C ALA A 11 64.39 8.25 -20.03
N ASN A 12 63.37 8.79 -19.36
CA ASN A 12 63.55 9.58 -18.13
C ASN A 12 64.15 8.76 -16.98
N LEU A 13 63.79 7.47 -16.84
CA LEU A 13 64.43 6.57 -15.86
C LEU A 13 65.89 6.28 -16.21
N ARG A 14 66.21 6.12 -17.50
CA ARG A 14 67.57 5.86 -17.98
C ARG A 14 68.46 7.10 -17.85
N ASP A 15 67.90 8.29 -18.04
CA ASP A 15 68.61 9.57 -17.93
C ASP A 15 68.84 9.95 -16.45
N LEU A 16 67.88 9.62 -15.56
CA LEU A 16 68.06 9.72 -14.11
C LEU A 16 69.11 8.72 -13.59
N ALA A 17 69.13 7.50 -14.13
CA ALA A 17 70.13 6.48 -13.82
C ALA A 17 71.52 6.86 -14.34
N GLY A 18 71.61 7.48 -15.53
CA GLY A 18 72.86 7.97 -16.13
C GLY A 18 73.47 9.16 -15.38
N ARG A 19 72.64 10.03 -14.80
CA ARG A 19 73.11 11.13 -13.93
C ARG A 19 73.55 10.67 -12.54
N MET A 20 73.05 9.54 -12.05
CA MET A 20 73.54 8.92 -10.79
C MET A 20 74.79 8.06 -10.98
N SER A 21 75.06 7.54 -12.18
CA SER A 21 76.24 6.71 -12.46
C SER A 21 77.51 7.52 -12.78
N GLY A 22 77.38 8.80 -13.14
CA GLY A 22 78.49 9.70 -13.46
C GLY A 22 79.26 10.29 -12.27
N ALA A 23 78.77 10.15 -11.04
CA ALA A 23 79.44 10.62 -9.83
C ALA A 23 80.20 9.47 -9.14
N GLY A 24 81.39 9.16 -9.64
CA GLY A 24 82.33 8.18 -9.07
C GLY A 24 82.95 8.61 -7.74
N GLY A 25 82.12 8.79 -6.71
CA GLY A 25 82.54 8.90 -5.32
C GLY A 25 82.06 7.68 -4.54
N LYS A 26 82.85 7.18 -3.58
CA LYS A 26 82.50 6.05 -2.68
C LYS A 26 81.15 6.20 -1.93
N GLY A 27 80.45 7.32 -2.10
CA GLY A 27 79.08 7.56 -1.62
C GLY A 27 77.94 7.26 -2.62
N ALA A 28 78.17 7.13 -3.93
CA ALA A 28 77.10 6.89 -4.90
C ALA A 28 76.47 5.48 -4.77
N GLY A 29 77.30 4.46 -4.50
CA GLY A 29 76.82 3.10 -4.20
C GLY A 29 76.11 2.99 -2.84
N ILE A 30 76.47 3.85 -1.88
CA ILE A 30 75.81 3.94 -0.58
C ILE A 30 74.47 4.67 -0.72
N GLY A 31 74.42 5.74 -1.52
CA GLY A 31 73.20 6.48 -1.85
C GLY A 31 72.16 5.62 -2.57
N LEU A 32 72.57 4.80 -3.54
CA LEU A 32 71.67 3.87 -4.21
C LEU A 32 71.14 2.77 -3.27
N LYS A 33 71.98 2.22 -2.39
CA LYS A 33 71.55 1.24 -1.36
C LYS A 33 70.60 1.87 -0.34
N LEU A 34 70.84 3.10 0.08
CA LEU A 34 69.95 3.86 0.97
C LEU A 34 68.61 4.16 0.29
N LEU A 35 68.60 4.52 -0.99
CA LEU A 35 67.37 4.76 -1.74
C LEU A 35 66.56 3.47 -1.95
N ILE A 36 67.21 2.35 -2.26
CA ILE A 36 66.55 1.04 -2.36
C ILE A 36 66.02 0.60 -0.99
N GLY A 37 66.80 0.78 0.08
CA GLY A 37 66.38 0.47 1.44
C GLY A 37 65.19 1.34 1.90
N ALA A 38 65.25 2.64 1.65
CA ALA A 38 64.17 3.57 1.96
C ALA A 38 62.92 3.28 1.12
N GLY A 39 63.08 2.95 -0.17
CA GLY A 39 61.98 2.55 -1.05
C GLY A 39 61.32 1.24 -0.61
N ALA A 40 62.11 0.24 -0.21
CA ALA A 40 61.61 -1.02 0.31
C ALA A 40 60.88 -0.85 1.65
N LEU A 41 61.38 0.01 2.54
CA LEU A 41 60.70 0.35 3.79
C LEU A 41 59.41 1.12 3.55
N ALA A 42 59.41 2.12 2.66
CA ALA A 42 58.21 2.87 2.31
C ALA A 42 57.14 1.97 1.67
N TYR A 43 57.55 1.04 0.80
CA TYR A 43 56.67 0.03 0.22
C TYR A 43 56.15 -0.94 1.29
N GLY A 44 57.00 -1.38 2.21
CA GLY A 44 56.62 -2.24 3.34
C GLY A 44 55.61 -1.58 4.27
N VAL A 45 55.79 -0.30 4.62
CA VAL A 45 54.84 0.47 5.45
C VAL A 45 53.54 0.69 4.70
N LYS A 46 53.58 1.03 3.41
CA LYS A 46 52.38 1.19 2.58
C LYS A 46 51.58 -0.12 2.52
N GLU A 47 52.25 -1.25 2.30
CA GLU A 47 51.61 -2.56 2.23
C GLU A 47 51.10 -3.02 3.60
N ALA A 48 51.81 -2.67 4.67
CA ALA A 48 51.42 -2.98 6.05
C ALA A 48 50.26 -2.10 6.54
N THR A 49 49.95 -1.00 5.88
CA THR A 49 48.88 -0.09 6.32
C THR A 49 47.63 -0.34 5.50
N PHE A 50 46.47 -0.42 6.16
CA PHE A 50 45.18 -0.43 5.50
C PHE A 50 44.19 0.44 6.26
N THR A 51 43.27 1.08 5.53
CA THR A 51 42.25 1.95 6.11
C THR A 51 40.90 1.26 6.00
N VAL A 52 40.13 1.33 7.09
CA VAL A 52 38.73 0.88 7.13
C VAL A 52 37.84 2.12 7.07
N ASP A 53 37.01 2.20 6.04
CA ASP A 53 36.09 3.32 5.83
C ASP A 53 34.96 3.35 6.86
N GLY A 54 34.38 4.53 7.06
CA GLY A 54 33.25 4.72 7.99
C GLY A 54 32.05 3.84 7.64
N GLY A 55 31.51 3.12 8.63
CA GLY A 55 30.43 2.15 8.43
C GLY A 55 30.88 0.81 7.85
N GLN A 56 32.18 0.52 7.86
CA GLN A 56 32.74 -0.81 7.63
C GLN A 56 33.43 -1.33 8.90
N ARG A 57 33.64 -2.64 8.96
CA ARG A 57 34.45 -3.32 9.98
C ARG A 57 35.38 -4.29 9.30
N ALA A 58 36.59 -4.42 9.80
CA ALA A 58 37.53 -5.40 9.29
C ALA A 58 37.74 -6.54 10.29
N ILE A 59 37.80 -7.75 9.77
CA ILE A 59 38.26 -8.93 10.49
C ILE A 59 39.60 -9.36 9.90
N ILE A 60 40.50 -9.89 10.73
CA ILE A 60 41.82 -10.33 10.28
C ILE A 60 41.87 -11.86 10.18
N PHE A 61 42.25 -12.34 9.01
CA PHE A 61 42.61 -13.74 8.79
C PHE A 61 44.15 -13.88 8.82
N ASN A 62 44.67 -14.66 9.76
CA ASN A 62 46.08 -15.00 9.84
C ASN A 62 46.35 -16.34 9.12
N ARG A 63 47.36 -16.38 8.23
CA ARG A 63 47.74 -17.59 7.50
C ARG A 63 48.24 -18.73 8.40
N ILE A 64 48.83 -18.40 9.55
CA ILE A 64 49.45 -19.37 10.48
C ILE A 64 48.49 -19.74 11.62
N GLY A 65 47.69 -18.78 12.11
CA GLY A 65 46.83 -18.94 13.29
C GLY A 65 45.34 -18.96 13.00
N GLY A 66 44.94 -18.97 11.73
CA GLY A 66 43.54 -18.92 11.34
C GLY A 66 42.90 -17.55 11.59
N MET A 67 41.58 -17.53 11.77
CA MET A 67 40.85 -16.28 11.96
C MET A 67 40.88 -15.80 13.42
N GLN A 68 41.15 -14.52 13.61
CA GLN A 68 41.10 -13.90 14.93
C GLN A 68 39.64 -13.67 15.34
N MET A 69 39.16 -14.42 16.35
CA MET A 69 37.77 -14.34 16.83
C MET A 69 37.50 -13.09 17.68
N ASP A 70 38.50 -12.62 18.42
CA ASP A 70 38.33 -11.57 19.43
C ASP A 70 38.61 -10.16 18.90
N THR A 71 39.09 -10.04 17.66
CA THR A 71 39.58 -8.77 17.11
C THR A 71 38.71 -8.32 15.93
N VAL A 72 37.72 -7.46 16.22
CA VAL A 72 36.98 -6.72 15.19
C VAL A 72 37.50 -5.28 15.15
N LEU A 73 38.12 -4.92 14.04
CA LEU A 73 38.68 -3.59 13.86
C LEU A 73 37.58 -2.60 13.45
N SER A 74 37.56 -1.46 14.14
CA SER A 74 36.72 -0.31 13.83
C SER A 74 37.19 0.44 12.59
N GLU A 75 36.42 1.44 12.16
CA GLU A 75 36.89 2.45 11.22
C GLU A 75 38.21 3.08 11.67
N GLY A 76 39.06 3.43 10.71
CA GLY A 76 40.38 4.02 10.97
C GLY A 76 41.54 3.33 10.25
N LEU A 77 42.74 3.86 10.48
CA LEU A 77 44.00 3.34 9.97
C LEU A 77 44.47 2.18 10.84
N HIS A 78 44.66 1.01 10.24
CA HIS A 78 45.13 -0.19 10.92
C HIS A 78 46.39 -0.73 10.26
N PHE A 79 47.21 -1.41 11.06
CA PHE A 79 48.42 -2.07 10.60
C PHE A 79 48.19 -3.58 10.52
N ARG A 80 48.64 -4.17 9.42
CA ARG A 80 48.69 -5.61 9.18
C ARG A 80 50.12 -6.03 8.90
N ILE A 81 50.47 -7.25 9.25
CA ILE A 81 51.73 -7.86 8.80
C ILE A 81 51.50 -8.38 7.37
N PRO A 82 52.18 -7.81 6.35
CA PRO A 82 52.06 -8.29 4.98
C PRO A 82 52.36 -9.81 4.91
N TRP A 83 51.77 -10.52 3.95
CA TRP A 83 51.94 -11.98 3.72
C TRP A 83 51.33 -12.94 4.76
N ILE A 84 51.17 -12.51 6.01
CA ILE A 84 50.63 -13.34 7.10
C ILE A 84 49.18 -12.95 7.39
N GLN A 85 48.86 -11.65 7.39
CA GLN A 85 47.56 -11.13 7.78
C GLN A 85 46.80 -10.58 6.58
N TYR A 86 45.57 -11.06 6.41
CA TYR A 86 44.65 -10.67 5.35
C TYR A 86 43.40 -10.02 5.98
N PRO A 87 43.22 -8.69 5.83
CA PRO A 87 42.03 -8.02 6.31
C PRO A 87 40.86 -8.31 5.37
N ILE A 88 39.73 -8.73 5.92
CA ILE A 88 38.46 -8.89 5.21
C ILE A 88 37.54 -7.79 5.70
N ILE A 89 37.17 -6.91 4.77
CA ILE A 89 36.34 -5.74 5.06
C ILE A 89 34.87 -6.12 4.84
N TYR A 90 34.06 -5.86 5.87
CA TYR A 90 32.62 -6.01 5.88
C TYR A 90 31.93 -4.66 5.95
N ASP A 91 30.85 -4.53 5.20
CA ASP A 91 29.92 -3.41 5.34
C ASP A 91 28.89 -3.75 6.42
N ILE A 92 28.77 -2.88 7.43
CA ILE A 92 27.83 -3.04 8.53
C ILE A 92 26.56 -2.22 8.33
N ARG A 93 26.39 -1.56 7.17
CA ARG A 93 25.20 -0.79 6.84
C ARG A 93 24.04 -1.70 6.44
N ALA A 94 22.83 -1.23 6.72
CA ALA A 94 21.61 -1.90 6.31
C ALA A 94 21.49 -1.93 4.78
N ARG A 95 21.32 -3.11 4.20
CA ARG A 95 21.10 -3.29 2.77
C ARG A 95 19.70 -3.84 2.51
N PRO A 96 18.93 -3.22 1.59
CA PRO A 96 17.62 -3.74 1.22
C PRO A 96 17.79 -4.93 0.27
N ARG A 97 17.08 -6.01 0.56
CA ARG A 97 16.95 -7.16 -0.33
C ARG A 97 15.48 -7.49 -0.54
N LYS A 98 15.11 -7.71 -1.80
CA LYS A 98 13.77 -8.18 -2.17
C LYS A 98 13.85 -9.68 -2.45
N ILE A 99 13.00 -10.46 -1.79
CA ILE A 99 12.94 -11.91 -1.92
C ILE A 99 11.49 -12.27 -2.19
N ALA A 100 11.24 -12.95 -3.30
CA ALA A 100 9.93 -13.47 -3.64
C ALA A 100 9.88 -14.97 -3.35
N SER A 101 8.74 -15.44 -2.83
CA SER A 101 8.51 -16.84 -2.52
C SER A 101 7.10 -17.26 -2.88
N LEU A 102 7.00 -18.41 -3.53
CA LEU A 102 5.74 -19.09 -3.78
C LEU A 102 5.40 -19.98 -2.57
N THR A 103 4.30 -19.65 -1.88
CA THR A 103 3.89 -20.28 -0.62
C THR A 103 2.41 -20.66 -0.66
N GLY A 104 2.09 -21.81 -0.05
CA GLY A 104 0.71 -22.25 0.14
C GLY A 104 0.06 -21.64 1.38
N SER A 105 -1.18 -21.19 1.26
CA SER A 105 -2.03 -20.76 2.38
C SER A 105 -2.72 -21.94 3.06
N LYS A 106 -3.44 -21.66 4.17
CA LYS A 106 -4.24 -22.65 4.90
C LYS A 106 -5.32 -23.32 4.05
N ASP A 107 -5.87 -22.59 3.08
CA ASP A 107 -6.88 -23.05 2.11
C ASP A 107 -6.25 -23.65 0.84
N LEU A 108 -4.98 -24.07 0.90
CA LEU A 108 -4.24 -24.71 -0.18
C LEU A 108 -4.13 -23.86 -1.46
N GLN A 109 -4.18 -22.53 -1.32
CA GLN A 109 -3.98 -21.62 -2.45
C GLN A 109 -2.51 -21.25 -2.55
N MET A 110 -2.00 -21.26 -3.78
CA MET A 110 -0.63 -20.85 -4.08
C MET A 110 -0.57 -19.34 -4.23
N ILE A 111 0.28 -18.70 -3.43
CA ILE A 111 0.41 -17.24 -3.34
C ILE A 111 1.87 -16.88 -3.56
N ASN A 112 2.12 -15.91 -4.43
CA ASN A 112 3.45 -15.35 -4.59
C ASN A 112 3.57 -14.09 -3.72
N ILE A 113 4.45 -14.16 -2.71
CA ILE A 113 4.68 -13.11 -1.74
C ILE A 113 6.09 -12.58 -1.94
N GLY A 114 6.19 -11.27 -2.22
CA GLY A 114 7.46 -10.55 -2.24
C GLY A 114 7.68 -9.82 -0.93
N LEU A 115 8.81 -10.10 -0.29
CA LEU A 115 9.24 -9.49 0.97
C LEU A 115 10.46 -8.60 0.73
N ARG A 116 10.43 -7.38 1.27
CA ARG A 116 11.62 -6.52 1.40
C ARG A 116 12.14 -6.65 2.81
N VAL A 117 13.40 -7.04 2.91
CA VAL A 117 14.13 -7.18 4.18
C VAL A 117 15.30 -6.20 4.17
N LEU A 118 15.39 -5.36 5.20
CA LEU A 118 16.57 -4.56 5.50
C LEU A 118 17.40 -5.33 6.52
N SER A 119 18.61 -5.75 6.15
CA SER A 119 19.48 -6.54 7.01
C SER A 119 20.87 -5.94 7.11
N ARG A 120 21.50 -6.14 8.26
CA ARG A 120 22.91 -5.83 8.53
C ARG A 120 23.53 -6.89 9.43
N PRO A 121 24.84 -7.11 9.38
CA PRO A 121 25.49 -8.10 10.24
C PRO A 121 25.73 -7.52 11.64
N VAL A 122 25.81 -8.38 12.66
CA VAL A 122 26.20 -7.98 14.03
C VAL A 122 27.70 -7.69 14.06
N ALA A 123 28.08 -6.44 14.35
CA ALA A 123 29.48 -6.01 14.33
C ALA A 123 30.37 -6.77 15.35
N SER A 124 29.84 -7.19 16.50
CA SER A 124 30.64 -7.89 17.52
C SER A 124 31.04 -9.32 17.12
N ASN A 125 30.20 -10.01 16.33
CA ASN A 125 30.35 -11.43 16.03
C ASN A 125 30.72 -11.69 14.56
N LEU A 126 31.29 -10.69 13.87
CA LEU A 126 31.69 -10.80 12.46
C LEU A 126 32.66 -11.97 12.16
N PRO A 127 33.64 -12.30 13.04
CA PRO A 127 34.53 -13.43 12.78
C PRO A 127 33.79 -14.77 12.75
N ALA A 128 32.93 -15.04 13.74
CA ALA A 128 32.11 -16.25 13.78
C ALA A 128 31.16 -16.32 12.56
N MET A 129 30.55 -15.19 12.20
CA MET A 129 29.70 -15.08 11.03
C MET A 129 30.46 -15.41 9.74
N TYR A 130 31.67 -14.87 9.53
CA TYR A 130 32.45 -15.17 8.33
C TYR A 130 32.83 -16.66 8.26
N GLN A 131 33.20 -17.29 9.38
CA GLN A 131 33.54 -18.72 9.35
C GLN A 131 32.37 -19.61 8.93
N GLN A 132 31.16 -19.30 9.42
CA GLN A 132 29.98 -20.11 9.15
C GLN A 132 29.34 -19.80 7.80
N LEU A 133 29.23 -18.52 7.47
CA LEU A 133 28.42 -18.03 6.34
C LEU A 133 29.26 -17.51 5.17
N GLY A 134 30.48 -17.07 5.43
CA GLY A 134 31.33 -16.36 4.47
C GLY A 134 30.88 -14.90 4.28
N LYS A 135 31.49 -14.24 3.28
CA LYS A 135 31.22 -12.83 2.95
C LYS A 135 29.79 -12.61 2.41
N ASP A 136 29.25 -13.60 1.70
CA ASP A 136 27.94 -13.55 1.03
C ASP A 136 26.84 -14.14 1.93
N TYR A 137 26.81 -13.70 3.19
CA TYR A 137 25.86 -14.20 4.18
C TYR A 137 24.40 -13.91 3.79
N ASP A 138 24.16 -12.79 3.11
CA ASP A 138 22.84 -12.33 2.70
C ASP A 138 22.27 -13.15 1.54
N GLU A 139 23.12 -13.58 0.59
CA GLU A 139 22.72 -14.43 -0.53
C GLU A 139 22.43 -15.86 -0.10
N ARG A 140 23.24 -16.39 0.83
CA ARG A 140 23.18 -17.79 1.22
C ARG A 140 22.04 -18.10 2.19
N VAL A 141 21.77 -17.19 3.13
CA VAL A 141 20.89 -17.51 4.28
C VAL A 141 19.56 -16.76 4.27
N LEU A 142 19.50 -15.51 3.81
CA LEU A 142 18.23 -14.77 3.83
C LEU A 142 17.14 -15.45 2.99
N PRO A 143 17.38 -15.96 1.76
CA PRO A 143 16.33 -16.65 1.00
C PRO A 143 15.83 -17.89 1.74
N SER A 144 16.72 -18.65 2.38
CA SER A 144 16.38 -19.87 3.09
C SER A 144 15.47 -19.60 4.29
N ILE A 145 15.87 -18.68 5.19
CA ILE A 145 15.08 -18.33 6.37
C ILE A 145 13.77 -17.66 5.97
N VAL A 146 13.79 -16.74 5.00
CA VAL A 146 12.57 -16.06 4.53
C VAL A 146 11.58 -17.06 3.95
N ASN A 147 12.03 -18.00 3.11
CA ASN A 147 11.16 -19.04 2.57
C ASN A 147 10.58 -19.95 3.66
N GLU A 148 11.38 -20.32 4.66
CA GLU A 148 10.93 -21.13 5.79
C GLU A 148 9.85 -20.40 6.61
N VAL A 149 10.12 -19.16 7.03
CA VAL A 149 9.19 -18.37 7.86
C VAL A 149 7.93 -18.02 7.08
N LEU A 150 8.04 -17.64 5.80
CA LEU A 150 6.86 -17.39 4.96
C LEU A 150 5.98 -18.64 4.88
N LYS A 151 6.55 -19.81 4.62
CA LYS A 151 5.79 -21.08 4.59
C LYS A 151 5.13 -21.40 5.93
N SER A 152 5.83 -21.19 7.05
CA SER A 152 5.28 -21.40 8.40
C SER A 152 4.12 -20.46 8.72
N VAL A 153 4.27 -19.15 8.48
CA VAL A 153 3.27 -18.16 8.87
C VAL A 153 2.08 -18.17 7.93
N VAL A 154 2.31 -18.22 6.61
CA VAL A 154 1.24 -18.13 5.61
C VAL A 154 0.32 -19.35 5.66
N ALA A 155 0.86 -20.54 5.98
CA ALA A 155 0.06 -21.74 6.18
C ALA A 155 -0.95 -21.65 7.35
N LYS A 156 -0.78 -20.69 8.27
CA LYS A 156 -1.71 -20.47 9.39
C LYS A 156 -2.94 -19.63 8.99
N PHE A 157 -2.85 -18.88 7.89
CA PHE A 157 -3.88 -17.94 7.44
C PHE A 157 -4.54 -18.37 6.13
N ASN A 158 -5.81 -18.04 5.97
CA ASN A 158 -6.49 -18.19 4.68
C ASN A 158 -6.06 -17.08 3.71
N ALA A 159 -6.15 -17.33 2.40
CA ALA A 159 -5.82 -16.36 1.36
C ALA A 159 -6.54 -15.00 1.54
N SER A 160 -7.83 -15.01 1.90
CA SER A 160 -8.62 -13.79 2.16
C SER A 160 -8.16 -13.00 3.39
N GLN A 161 -7.61 -13.68 4.40
CA GLN A 161 -7.08 -13.05 5.61
C GLN A 161 -5.75 -12.35 5.35
N LEU A 162 -4.94 -12.85 4.41
CA LEU A 162 -3.68 -12.20 4.05
C LEU A 162 -3.90 -10.81 3.41
N ILE A 163 -5.05 -10.61 2.76
CA ILE A 163 -5.47 -9.30 2.23
C ILE A 163 -6.00 -8.41 3.36
N THR A 164 -6.98 -8.92 4.12
CA THR A 164 -7.72 -8.13 5.11
C THR A 164 -6.92 -7.83 6.38
N GLN A 165 -6.10 -8.78 6.84
CA GLN A 165 -5.31 -8.72 8.08
C GLN A 165 -3.81 -8.60 7.81
N ARG A 166 -3.44 -7.97 6.69
CA ARG A 166 -2.04 -7.84 6.24
C ARG A 166 -1.09 -7.30 7.31
N ALA A 167 -1.54 -6.34 8.12
CA ALA A 167 -0.74 -5.74 9.18
C ALA A 167 -0.36 -6.76 10.28
N GLN A 168 -1.32 -7.59 10.70
CA GLN A 168 -1.10 -8.64 11.69
C GLN A 168 -0.14 -9.71 11.16
N VAL A 169 -0.34 -10.13 9.92
CA VAL A 169 0.54 -11.11 9.25
C VAL A 169 1.96 -10.56 9.11
N SER A 170 2.12 -9.29 8.72
CA SER A 170 3.43 -8.65 8.61
C SER A 170 4.16 -8.56 9.95
N LEU A 171 3.45 -8.32 11.06
CA LEU A 171 4.03 -8.30 12.40
C LEU A 171 4.50 -9.69 12.82
N LEU A 172 3.70 -10.73 12.55
CA LEU A 172 4.06 -12.11 12.85
C LEU A 172 5.27 -12.58 12.04
N ILE A 173 5.28 -12.32 10.73
CA ILE A 173 6.43 -12.61 9.85
C ILE A 173 7.67 -11.91 10.38
N ARG A 174 7.56 -10.63 10.74
CA ARG A 174 8.67 -9.86 11.33
C ARG A 174 9.19 -10.56 12.58
N ARG A 175 8.33 -10.87 13.55
CA ARG A 175 8.75 -11.50 14.81
C ARG A 175 9.45 -12.84 14.58
N GLU A 176 8.88 -13.74 13.78
CA GLU A 176 9.50 -15.04 13.49
C GLU A 176 10.84 -14.88 12.73
N LEU A 177 10.92 -13.97 11.75
CA LEU A 177 12.17 -13.69 11.03
C LEU A 177 13.26 -13.11 11.94
N PHE A 178 12.90 -12.22 12.87
CA PHE A 178 13.84 -11.64 13.81
C PHE A 178 14.45 -12.69 14.73
N GLU A 179 13.66 -13.63 15.23
CA GLU A 179 14.17 -14.72 16.06
C GLU A 179 15.08 -15.65 15.26
N ARG A 180 14.68 -16.04 14.04
CA ARG A 180 15.52 -16.91 13.19
C ARG A 180 16.80 -16.23 12.71
N ALA A 181 16.79 -14.92 12.46
CA ALA A 181 17.97 -14.19 12.01
C ALA A 181 19.05 -14.05 13.11
N LYS A 182 18.65 -14.01 14.39
CA LYS A 182 19.59 -13.96 15.52
C LYS A 182 20.51 -15.17 15.58
N ASP A 183 19.99 -16.36 15.26
CA ASP A 183 20.77 -17.61 15.22
C ASP A 183 21.99 -17.52 14.28
N PHE A 184 21.89 -16.68 13.23
CA PHE A 184 22.94 -16.48 12.24
C PHE A 184 23.73 -15.18 12.41
N ASN A 185 23.58 -14.48 13.55
CA ASN A 185 24.22 -13.19 13.82
C ASN A 185 23.87 -12.09 12.79
N ILE A 186 22.64 -12.11 12.26
CA ILE A 186 22.12 -11.09 11.33
C ILE A 186 21.05 -10.27 12.07
N ILE A 187 21.15 -8.95 11.96
CA ILE A 187 20.14 -8.02 12.47
C ILE A 187 19.25 -7.61 11.30
N LEU A 188 17.95 -7.76 11.50
CA LEU A 188 16.94 -7.19 10.61
C LEU A 188 16.56 -5.82 11.18
N ASP A 189 16.58 -4.76 10.36
CA ASP A 189 16.13 -3.44 10.81
C ASP A 189 14.64 -3.23 10.45
N ASP A 190 14.22 -3.72 9.28
CA ASP A 190 12.83 -3.69 8.85
C ASP A 190 12.50 -4.88 7.94
N VAL A 191 11.26 -5.32 8.04
CA VAL A 191 10.68 -6.36 7.19
C VAL A 191 9.30 -5.92 6.77
N ALA A 192 9.06 -5.86 5.46
CA ALA A 192 7.80 -5.43 4.89
C ALA A 192 7.42 -6.28 3.67
N ILE A 193 6.16 -6.71 3.63
CA ILE A 193 5.57 -7.29 2.42
C ILE A 193 5.53 -6.19 1.37
N THR A 194 6.04 -6.45 0.17
CA THR A 194 6.06 -5.51 -0.96
C THR A 194 4.91 -5.82 -1.91
N GLU A 195 4.84 -7.07 -2.36
CA GLU A 195 3.84 -7.56 -3.30
C GLU A 195 3.20 -8.83 -2.77
N LEU A 196 1.91 -8.99 -3.05
CA LEU A 196 1.15 -10.19 -2.72
C LEU A 196 0.23 -10.46 -3.91
N SER A 197 0.48 -11.55 -4.61
CA SER A 197 -0.30 -11.95 -5.78
C SER A 197 -0.86 -13.35 -5.62
N PHE A 198 -2.13 -13.49 -6.01
CA PHE A 198 -2.85 -14.76 -6.05
C PHE A 198 -2.89 -15.30 -7.49
N SER A 199 -3.33 -16.54 -7.66
CA SER A 199 -3.69 -17.06 -8.98
C SER A 199 -4.78 -16.18 -9.63
N ARG A 200 -4.75 -16.10 -10.96
CA ARG A 200 -5.72 -15.26 -11.71
C ARG A 200 -7.14 -15.78 -11.51
N GLU A 201 -7.29 -17.10 -11.45
CA GLU A 201 -8.54 -17.81 -11.24
C GLU A 201 -9.14 -17.49 -9.87
N TYR A 202 -8.31 -17.47 -8.81
CA TYR A 202 -8.76 -17.11 -7.47
C TYR A 202 -9.20 -15.65 -7.40
N THR A 203 -8.42 -14.74 -7.99
CA THR A 203 -8.74 -13.31 -8.03
C THR A 203 -10.09 -13.08 -8.74
N ALA A 204 -10.28 -13.69 -9.91
CA ALA A 204 -11.55 -13.62 -10.65
C ALA A 204 -12.73 -14.20 -9.85
N ALA A 205 -12.53 -15.32 -9.15
CA ALA A 205 -13.57 -15.93 -8.32
C ALA A 205 -13.95 -15.05 -7.11
N VAL A 206 -12.97 -14.38 -6.47
CA VAL A 206 -13.22 -13.45 -5.37
C VAL A 206 -13.96 -12.20 -5.84
N GLU A 207 -13.55 -11.63 -6.97
CA GLU A 207 -14.22 -10.48 -7.59
C GLU A 207 -15.67 -10.84 -7.97
N ALA A 208 -15.89 -11.98 -8.63
CA ALA A 208 -17.22 -12.46 -8.97
C ALA A 208 -18.09 -12.67 -7.72
N LYS A 209 -17.53 -13.21 -6.65
CA LYS A 209 -18.23 -13.37 -5.37
C LYS A 209 -18.60 -12.02 -4.75
N GLN A 210 -17.71 -11.02 -4.81
CA GLN A 210 -17.99 -9.68 -4.32
C GLN A 210 -19.12 -9.01 -5.11
N VAL A 211 -19.10 -9.14 -6.44
CA VAL A 211 -20.18 -8.62 -7.30
C VAL A 211 -21.51 -9.29 -6.95
N ALA A 212 -21.54 -10.62 -6.88
CA ALA A 212 -22.75 -11.36 -6.52
C ALA A 212 -23.28 -11.00 -5.11
N GLN A 213 -22.39 -10.81 -4.13
CA GLN A 213 -22.78 -10.37 -2.79
C GLN A 213 -23.35 -8.95 -2.81
N GLN A 214 -22.75 -8.04 -3.57
CA GLN A 214 -23.25 -6.68 -3.70
C GLN A 214 -24.59 -6.63 -4.42
N GLU A 215 -24.79 -7.45 -5.45
CA GLU A 215 -26.06 -7.60 -6.16
C GLU A 215 -27.15 -8.16 -5.26
N ALA A 216 -26.84 -9.19 -4.46
CA ALA A 216 -27.77 -9.74 -3.49
C ALA A 216 -28.19 -8.70 -2.44
N GLN A 217 -27.24 -7.92 -1.91
CA GLN A 217 -27.54 -6.82 -0.99
C GLN A 217 -28.43 -5.76 -1.66
N ARG A 218 -28.11 -5.35 -2.90
CA ARG A 218 -28.93 -4.40 -3.66
C ARG A 218 -30.34 -4.92 -3.90
N ALA A 219 -30.50 -6.20 -4.24
CA ALA A 219 -31.80 -6.82 -4.42
C ALA A 219 -32.62 -6.82 -3.13
N GLN A 220 -32.00 -7.09 -1.99
CA GLN A 220 -32.65 -6.99 -0.67
C GLN A 220 -33.13 -5.55 -0.40
N PHE A 221 -32.27 -4.55 -0.61
CA PHE A 221 -32.65 -3.14 -0.47
C PHE A 221 -33.79 -2.73 -1.41
N TYR A 222 -33.81 -3.25 -2.65
CA TYR A 222 -34.89 -2.98 -3.59
C TYR A 222 -36.23 -3.57 -3.11
N VAL A 223 -36.22 -4.81 -2.61
CA VAL A 223 -37.41 -5.46 -2.04
C VAL A 223 -37.90 -4.71 -0.79
N GLU A 224 -36.99 -4.28 0.08
CA GLU A 224 -37.34 -3.47 1.25
C GLU A 224 -37.95 -2.13 0.85
N LYS A 225 -37.33 -1.42 -0.11
CA LYS A 225 -37.87 -0.18 -0.65
C LYS A 225 -39.28 -0.38 -1.23
N ALA A 226 -39.49 -1.42 -2.03
CA ALA A 226 -40.80 -1.74 -2.59
C ALA A 226 -41.86 -2.01 -1.51
N LYS A 227 -41.49 -2.70 -0.42
CA LYS A 227 -42.37 -2.92 0.74
C LYS A 227 -42.70 -1.61 1.46
N GLN A 228 -41.72 -0.73 1.64
CA GLN A 228 -41.95 0.58 2.27
C GLN A 228 -42.84 1.46 1.39
N ASP A 229 -42.59 1.50 0.08
CA ASP A 229 -43.41 2.25 -0.88
C ASP A 229 -44.86 1.72 -0.91
N GLN A 230 -45.05 0.39 -0.82
CA GLN A 230 -46.37 -0.21 -0.72
C GLN A 230 -47.09 0.22 0.56
N ARG A 231 -46.41 0.13 1.72
CA ARG A 231 -46.97 0.58 3.00
C ARG A 231 -47.34 2.05 2.98
N HIS A 232 -46.47 2.90 2.40
CA HIS A 232 -46.73 4.32 2.23
C HIS A 232 -48.00 4.56 1.39
N LYS A 233 -48.20 3.82 0.29
CA LYS A 233 -49.40 3.92 -0.54
C LYS A 233 -50.67 3.47 0.19
N ILE A 234 -50.61 2.40 0.99
CA ILE A 234 -51.75 1.93 1.78
C ILE A 234 -52.13 2.98 2.82
N ILE A 235 -51.16 3.46 3.61
CA ILE A 235 -51.38 4.49 4.63
C ILE A 235 -51.92 5.77 4.00
N GLN A 236 -51.38 6.18 2.84
CA GLN A 236 -51.87 7.34 2.10
C GLN A 236 -53.33 7.14 1.63
N ALA A 237 -53.66 5.98 1.07
CA ALA A 237 -55.02 5.68 0.62
C ALA A 237 -56.02 5.58 1.78
N GLU A 238 -55.62 4.99 2.91
CA GLU A 238 -56.42 4.95 4.14
C GLU A 238 -56.65 6.36 4.69
N GLY A 239 -55.59 7.18 4.76
CA GLY A 239 -55.68 8.58 5.17
C GLY A 239 -56.58 9.41 4.26
N GLU A 240 -56.50 9.20 2.94
CA GLU A 240 -57.38 9.84 1.96
C GLU A 240 -58.82 9.36 2.07
N ALA A 241 -59.06 8.06 2.28
CA ALA A 241 -60.39 7.51 2.47
C ALA A 241 -61.05 8.02 3.75
N GLU A 242 -60.30 8.09 4.85
CA GLU A 242 -60.76 8.62 6.12
C GLU A 242 -61.01 10.13 6.03
N ALA A 243 -60.10 10.87 5.40
CA ALA A 243 -60.29 12.29 5.11
C ALA A 243 -61.52 12.54 4.22
N ALA A 244 -61.75 11.72 3.19
CA ALA A 244 -62.91 11.80 2.32
C ALA A 244 -64.22 11.50 3.06
N LYS A 245 -64.22 10.51 3.97
CA LYS A 245 -65.38 10.23 4.84
C LYS A 245 -65.69 11.40 5.77
N MET A 246 -64.69 11.92 6.49
CA MET A 246 -64.85 13.09 7.36
C MET A 246 -65.33 14.31 6.58
N LEU A 247 -64.76 14.54 5.41
CA LEU A 247 -65.14 15.62 4.52
C LEU A 247 -66.58 15.44 4.01
N GLY A 248 -66.97 14.24 3.60
CA GLY A 248 -68.33 13.91 3.19
C GLY A 248 -69.33 14.22 4.29
N GLN A 249 -69.05 13.81 5.53
CA GLN A 249 -69.88 14.14 6.69
C GLN A 249 -69.95 15.66 6.94
N ALA A 250 -68.84 16.38 6.79
CA ALA A 250 -68.82 17.84 6.95
C ALA A 250 -69.64 18.55 5.85
N VAL A 251 -69.58 18.06 4.61
CA VAL A 251 -70.36 18.55 3.47
C VAL A 251 -71.86 18.32 3.67
N THR A 252 -72.25 17.13 4.15
CA THR A 252 -73.67 16.83 4.46
C THR A 252 -74.21 17.75 5.56
N LYS A 253 -73.38 18.12 6.54
CA LYS A 253 -73.75 19.05 7.62
C LYS A 253 -73.84 20.51 7.17
N ASN A 254 -72.97 20.95 6.26
CA ASN A 254 -73.00 22.32 5.73
C ASN A 254 -72.88 22.34 4.20
N PRO A 255 -74.02 22.34 3.49
CA PRO A 255 -74.05 22.32 2.03
C PRO A 255 -73.53 23.62 1.36
N GLY A 256 -73.42 24.73 2.12
CA GLY A 256 -72.72 25.94 1.66
C GLY A 256 -71.22 25.73 1.43
N TYR A 257 -70.64 24.68 2.03
CA TYR A 257 -69.23 24.33 1.89
C TYR A 257 -68.88 23.88 0.46
N LEU A 258 -69.78 23.21 -0.26
CA LEU A 258 -69.57 22.81 -1.66
C LEU A 258 -69.46 24.03 -2.58
N LYS A 259 -70.32 25.04 -2.37
CA LYS A 259 -70.29 26.32 -3.12
C LYS A 259 -68.97 27.05 -2.86
N LEU A 260 -68.53 27.15 -1.60
CA LEU A 260 -67.23 27.75 -1.25
C LEU A 260 -66.05 26.99 -1.87
N ARG A 261 -66.07 25.66 -1.85
CA ARG A 261 -65.00 24.83 -2.41
C ARG A 261 -64.92 24.94 -3.93
N ARG A 262 -66.05 25.04 -4.63
CA ARG A 262 -66.10 25.33 -6.07
C ARG A 262 -65.42 26.66 -6.38
N ILE A 263 -65.73 27.72 -5.62
CA ILE A 263 -65.11 29.04 -5.80
C ILE A 263 -63.59 28.97 -5.58
N ARG A 264 -63.14 28.28 -4.53
CA ARG A 264 -61.70 28.10 -4.26
C ARG A 264 -60.98 27.27 -5.33
N ALA A 265 -61.62 26.21 -5.83
CA ALA A 265 -61.09 25.41 -6.94
C ALA A 265 -60.95 26.26 -8.21
N ALA A 266 -61.99 27.04 -8.54
CA ALA A 266 -61.95 27.97 -9.67
C ALA A 266 -60.83 29.01 -9.52
N GLN A 267 -60.66 29.58 -8.31
CA GLN A 267 -59.56 30.51 -8.02
C GLN A 267 -58.18 29.87 -8.18
N ALA A 268 -57.99 28.62 -7.73
CA ALA A 268 -56.73 27.90 -7.85
C ALA A 268 -56.41 27.54 -9.31
N ILE A 269 -57.40 27.07 -10.07
CA ILE A 269 -57.28 26.79 -11.51
C ILE A 269 -56.95 28.08 -12.25
N ALA A 270 -57.66 29.18 -11.99
CA ALA A 270 -57.39 30.49 -12.60
C ALA A 270 -55.95 30.96 -12.31
N LYS A 271 -55.46 30.80 -11.07
CA LYS A 271 -54.08 31.14 -10.70
C LYS A 271 -53.05 30.29 -11.45
N THR A 272 -53.32 28.99 -11.61
CA THR A 272 -52.43 28.05 -12.30
C THR A 272 -52.37 28.35 -13.79
N VAL A 273 -53.53 28.62 -14.42
CA VAL A 273 -53.65 29.01 -15.82
C VAL A 273 -52.95 30.35 -16.07
N ALA A 274 -53.13 31.34 -15.19
CA ALA A 274 -52.46 32.64 -15.30
C ALA A 274 -50.92 32.55 -15.20
N THR A 275 -50.40 31.54 -14.51
CA THR A 275 -48.95 31.32 -14.33
C THR A 275 -48.35 30.45 -15.43
N SER A 276 -49.14 29.59 -16.07
CA SER A 276 -48.67 28.66 -17.10
C SER A 276 -48.24 29.41 -18.39
N GLN A 277 -47.09 29.04 -18.95
CA GLN A 277 -46.54 29.69 -20.16
C GLN A 277 -47.23 29.20 -21.46
N ASN A 278 -47.85 28.01 -21.45
CA ASN A 278 -48.60 27.48 -22.58
C ASN A 278 -50.03 28.04 -22.61
N LYS A 279 -50.25 29.03 -23.48
CA LYS A 279 -51.58 29.62 -23.74
C LYS A 279 -52.42 28.67 -24.62
N VAL A 280 -52.96 27.61 -24.02
CA VAL A 280 -54.00 26.79 -24.66
C VAL A 280 -55.34 27.46 -24.38
N TYR A 281 -56.11 27.78 -25.42
CA TYR A 281 -57.48 28.30 -25.27
C TYR A 281 -58.39 27.18 -24.75
N LEU A 282 -58.48 27.08 -23.44
CA LEU A 282 -59.39 26.17 -22.76
C LEU A 282 -60.68 26.94 -22.46
N SER A 283 -61.81 26.41 -22.90
CA SER A 283 -63.14 26.97 -22.61
C SER A 283 -63.40 26.98 -21.09
N ALA A 284 -63.99 28.06 -20.59
CA ALA A 284 -64.24 28.27 -19.17
C ALA A 284 -65.14 27.20 -18.54
N ASP A 285 -66.04 26.61 -19.34
CA ASP A 285 -66.91 25.52 -18.92
C ASP A 285 -66.13 24.20 -18.71
N ASN A 286 -65.14 23.90 -19.56
CA ASN A 286 -64.28 22.72 -19.40
C ASN A 286 -63.39 22.80 -18.16
N LEU A 287 -63.09 24.00 -17.67
CA LEU A 287 -62.29 24.24 -16.47
C LEU A 287 -63.14 24.45 -15.21
N VAL A 288 -64.48 24.30 -15.30
CA VAL A 288 -65.41 24.51 -14.17
C VAL A 288 -65.27 25.91 -13.55
N LEU A 289 -64.85 26.90 -14.36
CA LEU A 289 -64.66 28.28 -13.93
C LEU A 289 -65.97 29.07 -13.95
N ASN A 290 -66.97 28.58 -14.67
CA ASN A 290 -68.30 29.15 -14.71
C ASN A 290 -69.03 28.91 -13.38
N LEU A 291 -69.04 29.92 -12.51
CA LEU A 291 -69.67 29.86 -11.18
C LEU A 291 -71.19 30.05 -11.23
N GLN A 292 -71.75 30.51 -12.37
CA GLN A 292 -73.17 30.80 -12.55
C GLN A 292 -73.97 29.63 -13.15
N ASP A 293 -73.32 28.51 -13.44
CA ASP A 293 -73.96 27.32 -14.00
C ASP A 293 -75.16 26.85 -13.15
N GLU A 294 -76.35 27.05 -13.72
CA GLU A 294 -77.62 26.74 -13.06
C GLU A 294 -77.81 25.24 -12.79
N SER A 295 -77.18 24.37 -13.60
CA SER A 295 -77.35 22.92 -13.47
C SER A 295 -76.78 22.39 -12.15
N PHE A 296 -75.60 22.88 -11.77
CA PHE A 296 -74.95 22.55 -10.51
C PHE A 296 -75.64 23.22 -9.32
N ASN A 297 -76.06 24.48 -9.46
CA ASN A 297 -76.77 25.19 -8.39
C ASN A 297 -78.09 24.48 -8.05
N ARG A 298 -78.87 24.07 -9.06
CA ARG A 298 -80.07 23.25 -8.87
C ARG A 298 -79.75 21.90 -8.21
N TYR A 299 -78.65 21.25 -8.58
CA TYR A 299 -78.23 19.99 -7.96
C TYR A 299 -77.90 20.15 -6.47
N VAL A 300 -77.12 21.18 -6.11
CA VAL A 300 -76.80 21.47 -4.70
C VAL A 300 -78.07 21.83 -3.94
N ASP A 301 -78.96 22.62 -4.53
CA ASP A 301 -80.21 23.03 -3.89
C ASP A 301 -81.20 21.87 -3.75
N ASN A 302 -81.18 20.88 -4.66
CA ASN A 302 -81.92 19.62 -4.50
C ASN A 302 -81.36 18.77 -3.34
N LEU A 303 -80.04 18.77 -3.10
CA LEU A 303 -79.47 18.10 -1.92
C LEU A 303 -79.91 18.78 -0.61
N LEU A 304 -80.19 20.10 -0.62
CA LEU A 304 -80.76 20.83 0.52
C LEU A 304 -82.19 20.39 0.83
N SER A 305 -83.00 20.16 -0.21
CA SER A 305 -84.41 19.78 -0.06
C SER A 305 -84.61 18.33 0.38
N PHE A 306 -83.70 17.41 0.01
CA PHE A 306 -83.73 16.03 0.50
C PHE A 306 -83.36 15.90 1.99
N ASN A 307 -82.41 16.70 2.48
CA ASN A 307 -81.94 16.60 3.87
C ASN A 307 -82.94 17.18 4.89
N THR A 308 -83.87 18.02 4.43
CA THR A 308 -84.96 18.61 5.25
C THR A 308 -86.17 17.68 5.40
N SER A 309 -86.25 16.60 4.60
CA SER A 309 -87.35 15.62 4.64
C SER A 309 -87.11 14.47 5.65
N TYR A 310 -85.86 14.18 6.02
CA TYR A 310 -85.49 13.13 6.98
C TYR A 310 -85.20 13.65 8.41
N ALA A 311 -85.50 14.92 8.70
CA ALA A 311 -85.22 15.58 9.97
C ALA A 311 -86.45 15.74 10.89
N TYR A 312 -87.53 15.00 10.62
CA TYR A 312 -88.72 14.92 11.49
C TYR A 312 -88.93 13.48 11.97
#